data_AF-A0A944BS36-F1
#
_entry.id   AF-A0A944BS36-F1
#
_cell.length_a   1.000
_cell.length_b   1.000
_cell.length_c   1.000
_cell.angle_alpha   90.00
_cell.angle_beta   90.00
_cell.angle_gamma   90.00
#
_symmetry.space_group_name_H-M   'P 1'
#
loop_
_entity.id
_entity.type
_entity.pdbx_description
1 polymer ?
#
loop_
_entity_poly.entity_id
_entity_poly.type
_entity_poly.pdbx_seq_one_letter_code
_entity_poly.pdbx_strand_id
1 'polypeptide(L)'
;MSLTLIKDVFSHLNLMTNRFLHLLSITSSQDPIEYRCCKLKINPDGRIASLLEEIKKLYIDDGKLETYQQVCDYDGTANAHTIYRLPTNHPLIADRCPLLMRAIAESAEKVDPFQFKSAYSITGKLNLNGQATNIKLFSVRTPITSLKHKFLYSDTTFREITNQVLSLRTTMDILFVGDTIYFLSMNGENLFNMERAYKTACQQTISEVEQADIIGDIEAFSSRAAAGHNPRRFLSFKQSRLVALRDKRVRAAMASRFSIPLDANNDKFDASSQEACDRIVKLLCNKGMLDPFNDNAVEVDSARRWQ
;
A
#
# COMPACT_ATOMS: atom_id res chain seq x y z
N MET A 1 -3.72 14.06 9.29
CA MET A 1 -4.96 13.28 9.56
C MET A 1 -4.58 12.09 10.42
N SER A 2 -5.24 11.92 11.56
CA SER A 2 -4.88 11.00 12.63
C SER A 2 -5.71 9.72 12.62
N LEU A 3 -5.32 8.75 13.47
CA LEU A 3 -6.16 7.60 13.83
C LEU A 3 -7.57 8.01 14.27
N THR A 4 -7.73 9.19 14.88
CA THR A 4 -9.02 9.74 15.30
C THR A 4 -10.02 9.82 14.16
N LEU A 5 -9.61 10.29 12.98
CA LEU A 5 -10.50 10.36 11.82
C LEU A 5 -10.90 8.98 11.33
N ILE A 6 -9.97 8.03 11.30
CA ILE A 6 -10.27 6.66 10.86
C ILE A 6 -11.25 6.03 11.84
N LYS A 7 -11.02 6.18 13.15
CA LYS A 7 -11.97 5.76 14.19
C LYS A 7 -13.35 6.38 13.97
N ASP A 8 -13.42 7.69 13.76
CA ASP A 8 -14.66 8.41 13.48
C ASP A 8 -15.42 7.85 12.26
N VAL A 9 -14.72 7.60 11.15
CA VAL A 9 -15.32 6.97 9.96
C VAL A 9 -15.86 5.58 10.28
N PHE A 10 -15.09 4.73 10.97
CA PHE A 10 -15.51 3.36 11.31
C PHE A 10 -16.70 3.35 12.29
N SER A 11 -16.72 4.24 13.28
CA SER A 11 -17.81 4.39 14.25
C SER A 11 -19.15 4.75 13.60
N HIS A 12 -19.11 5.40 12.44
CA HIS A 12 -20.29 5.89 11.72
C HIS A 12 -20.55 5.17 10.38
N LEU A 13 -19.90 4.03 10.09
CA LEU A 13 -20.13 3.27 8.85
C LEU A 13 -21.59 2.90 8.63
N ASN A 14 -22.32 2.66 9.72
CA ASN A 14 -23.73 2.34 9.68
C ASN A 14 -24.65 3.51 9.29
N LEU A 15 -24.15 4.74 9.34
CA LEU A 15 -24.85 5.95 8.88
C LEU A 15 -24.56 6.26 7.40
N MET A 16 -23.70 5.48 6.74
CA MET A 16 -23.37 5.70 5.34
C MET A 16 -24.64 5.69 4.47
N THR A 17 -24.73 6.54 3.46
CA THR A 17 -25.86 6.60 2.52
C THR A 17 -25.41 6.17 1.12
N ASN A 18 -26.36 5.86 0.22
CA ASN A 18 -26.09 5.44 -1.16
C ASN A 18 -25.08 4.28 -1.25
N ARG A 19 -25.39 3.20 -0.54
CA ARG A 19 -24.49 2.07 -0.34
C ARG A 19 -24.52 1.14 -1.56
N PHE A 20 -23.38 0.89 -2.16
CA PHE A 20 -23.26 -0.06 -3.27
C PHE A 20 -22.11 -1.01 -3.04
N LEU A 21 -22.38 -2.31 -3.24
CA LEU A 21 -21.38 -3.36 -3.28
C LEU A 21 -20.97 -3.61 -4.73
N HIS A 22 -19.67 -3.64 -4.99
CA HIS A 22 -19.11 -3.96 -6.30
C HIS A 22 -18.11 -5.10 -6.18
N LEU A 23 -18.13 -6.04 -7.12
CA LEU A 23 -17.00 -6.94 -7.36
C LEU A 23 -16.07 -6.36 -8.40
N LEU A 24 -14.79 -6.66 -8.27
CA LEU A 24 -13.73 -6.14 -9.13
C LEU A 24 -13.01 -7.27 -9.85
N SER A 25 -12.69 -7.01 -11.10
CA SER A 25 -11.67 -7.73 -11.87
C SER A 25 -10.53 -6.78 -12.18
N ILE A 26 -9.30 -7.22 -11.94
CA ILE A 26 -8.07 -6.47 -12.15
C ILE A 26 -7.19 -7.30 -13.08
N THR A 27 -6.93 -6.77 -14.28
CA THR A 27 -6.03 -7.38 -15.25
C THR A 27 -4.75 -6.56 -15.32
N SER A 28 -3.67 -7.08 -14.74
CA SER A 28 -2.37 -6.41 -14.66
C SER A 28 -1.37 -6.83 -15.73
N SER A 29 -1.71 -7.83 -16.56
CA SER A 29 -0.89 -8.25 -17.71
C SER A 29 -0.95 -7.30 -18.90
N GLN A 30 -1.92 -6.38 -18.92
CA GLN A 30 -2.08 -5.35 -19.93
C GLN A 30 -1.51 -4.01 -19.42
N ASP A 31 -1.00 -3.20 -20.34
CA ASP A 31 -0.58 -1.82 -20.09
C ASP A 31 -1.43 -0.88 -20.95
N PRO A 32 -2.27 0.00 -20.35
CA PRO A 32 -2.44 0.22 -18.92
C PRO A 32 -3.18 -0.94 -18.21
N ILE A 33 -3.06 -0.98 -16.87
CA ILE A 33 -3.86 -1.87 -16.03
C ILE A 33 -5.36 -1.68 -16.31
N GLU A 34 -6.10 -2.78 -16.39
CA GLU A 34 -7.54 -2.74 -16.63
C GLU A 34 -8.31 -3.03 -15.33
N TYR A 35 -9.28 -2.16 -15.03
CA TYR A 35 -10.26 -2.38 -13.98
C TYR A 35 -11.64 -2.57 -14.58
N ARG A 36 -12.31 -3.64 -14.16
CA ARG A 36 -13.73 -3.84 -14.46
C ARG A 36 -14.49 -4.06 -13.16
N CYS A 37 -15.67 -3.47 -13.03
CA CYS A 37 -16.52 -3.65 -11.87
C CYS A 37 -17.91 -4.16 -12.27
N CYS A 38 -18.51 -4.97 -11.41
CA CYS A 38 -19.93 -5.27 -11.47
C CYS A 38 -20.60 -4.94 -10.14
N LYS A 39 -21.74 -4.27 -10.21
CA LYS A 39 -22.53 -3.89 -9.04
C LYS A 39 -23.44 -5.05 -8.67
N LEU A 40 -23.42 -5.42 -7.39
CA LEU A 40 -24.21 -6.54 -6.88
C LEU A 40 -25.46 -6.08 -6.15
N LYS A 41 -26.52 -6.89 -6.29
CA LYS A 41 -27.66 -6.91 -5.38
C LYS A 41 -27.55 -8.15 -4.51
N ILE A 42 -27.75 -7.98 -3.20
CA ILE A 42 -27.74 -9.08 -2.24
C ILE A 42 -29.11 -9.14 -1.58
N ASN A 43 -29.65 -10.35 -1.50
CA ASN A 43 -30.86 -10.66 -0.74
C ASN A 43 -30.50 -11.42 0.54
N PRO A 44 -31.24 -11.20 1.64
CA PRO A 44 -32.34 -10.25 1.77
C PRO A 44 -31.87 -8.78 1.75
N ASP A 45 -32.80 -7.88 1.46
CA ASP A 45 -32.57 -6.43 1.54
C ASP A 45 -32.01 -6.05 2.91
N GLY A 46 -31.13 -5.05 2.92
CA GLY A 46 -30.44 -4.62 4.15
C GLY A 46 -29.17 -5.39 4.49
N ARG A 47 -28.83 -6.49 3.79
CA ARG A 47 -27.62 -7.26 4.12
C ARG A 47 -26.31 -6.48 3.99
N ILE A 48 -26.22 -5.51 3.07
CA ILE A 48 -25.07 -4.58 2.99
C ILE A 48 -24.97 -3.72 4.25
N ALA A 49 -26.10 -3.28 4.81
CA ALA A 49 -26.12 -2.52 6.07
C ALA A 49 -25.64 -3.38 7.24
N SER A 50 -26.11 -4.62 7.35
CA SER A 50 -25.65 -5.56 8.37
C SER A 50 -24.15 -5.85 8.25
N LEU A 51 -23.62 -6.02 7.04
CA LEU A 51 -22.18 -6.19 6.82
C LEU A 51 -21.37 -4.98 7.30
N LEU A 52 -21.85 -3.75 7.08
CA LEU A 52 -21.18 -2.55 7.58
C LEU A 52 -21.20 -2.47 9.11
N GLU A 53 -22.28 -2.90 9.77
CA GLU A 53 -22.32 -3.03 11.23
C GLU A 53 -21.33 -4.09 11.74
N GLU A 54 -21.20 -5.23 11.04
CA GLU A 54 -20.20 -6.25 11.37
C GLU A 54 -18.77 -5.74 11.18
N ILE A 55 -18.51 -4.94 10.13
CA ILE A 55 -17.21 -4.27 9.92
C ILE A 55 -16.95 -3.25 11.04
N LYS A 56 -17.93 -2.41 11.37
CA LYS A 56 -17.82 -1.45 12.48
C LYS A 56 -17.49 -2.17 13.78
N LYS A 57 -18.25 -3.21 14.12
CA LYS A 57 -18.02 -4.02 15.33
C LYS A 57 -16.58 -4.53 15.37
N LEU A 58 -16.10 -5.13 14.28
CA LEU A 58 -14.73 -5.64 14.24
C LEU A 58 -13.68 -4.54 14.48
N TYR A 59 -13.84 -3.38 13.85
CA TYR A 59 -12.84 -2.30 13.87
C TYR A 59 -12.89 -1.43 15.13
N ILE A 60 -14.06 -1.28 15.73
CA ILE A 60 -14.30 -0.46 16.91
C ILE A 60 -14.46 -1.33 18.15
N ASP A 61 -15.52 -2.12 18.22
CA ASP A 61 -15.93 -2.83 19.43
C ASP A 61 -14.98 -3.99 19.78
N ASP A 62 -14.52 -4.72 18.77
CA ASP A 62 -13.55 -5.82 18.93
C ASP A 62 -12.09 -5.32 18.89
N GLY A 63 -11.87 -4.00 18.90
CA GLY A 63 -10.56 -3.38 19.10
C GLY A 63 -9.57 -3.50 17.95
N LYS A 64 -9.98 -3.90 16.74
CA LYS A 64 -9.00 -4.05 15.64
C LYS A 64 -8.28 -2.74 15.30
N LEU A 65 -8.93 -1.56 15.39
CA LEU A 65 -8.23 -0.29 15.18
C LEU A 65 -7.20 0.04 16.27
N GLU A 66 -7.33 -0.54 17.46
CA GLU A 66 -6.41 -0.32 18.59
C GLU A 66 -5.07 -1.02 18.37
N THR A 67 -5.04 -2.00 17.47
CA THR A 67 -3.79 -2.66 17.05
C THR A 67 -2.85 -1.75 16.25
N TYR A 68 -3.36 -0.63 15.71
CA TYR A 68 -2.56 0.37 15.01
C TYR A 68 -2.09 1.45 15.97
N GLN A 69 -0.79 1.72 15.95
CA GLN A 69 -0.13 2.71 16.80
C GLN A 69 -0.12 4.10 16.16
N GLN A 70 -0.16 4.18 14.82
CA GLN A 70 -0.02 5.45 14.10
C GLN A 70 -0.57 5.41 12.67
N VAL A 71 -0.75 6.61 12.12
CA VAL A 71 -1.00 6.87 10.70
C VAL A 71 0.16 7.71 10.16
N CYS A 72 0.77 7.32 9.04
CA CYS A 72 1.83 8.08 8.40
C CYS A 72 1.67 8.10 6.88
N ASP A 73 2.39 9.00 6.22
CA ASP A 73 2.49 8.98 4.76
C ASP A 73 3.15 7.68 4.31
N TYR A 74 2.70 7.17 3.16
CA TYR A 74 3.24 5.96 2.57
C TYR A 74 4.71 6.17 2.19
N ASP A 75 5.61 5.41 2.81
CA ASP A 75 7.07 5.50 2.61
C ASP A 75 7.72 4.19 2.13
N GLY A 76 6.87 3.20 1.81
CA GLY A 76 7.31 1.86 1.38
C GLY A 76 7.57 0.88 2.52
N THR A 77 7.47 1.29 3.78
CA THR A 77 7.62 0.36 4.91
C THR A 77 6.40 -0.58 5.02
N ALA A 78 6.57 -1.68 5.76
CA ALA A 78 5.59 -2.77 5.86
C ALA A 78 5.27 -3.11 7.33
N ASN A 79 5.16 -2.11 8.20
CA ASN A 79 4.84 -2.30 9.61
C ASN A 79 3.34 -2.62 9.80
N ALA A 80 3.03 -3.76 10.44
CA ALA A 80 1.67 -4.24 10.67
C ALA A 80 0.83 -3.34 11.63
N HIS A 81 1.49 -2.54 12.47
CA HIS A 81 0.87 -1.63 13.43
C HIS A 81 0.77 -0.19 12.91
N THR A 82 1.01 0.04 11.61
CA THR A 82 0.96 1.36 11.00
C THR A 82 -0.05 1.38 9.85
N ILE A 83 -0.91 2.39 9.82
CA ILE A 83 -1.76 2.68 8.66
C ILE A 83 -1.03 3.68 7.78
N TYR A 84 -0.80 3.31 6.52
CA TYR A 84 -0.19 4.21 5.55
C TYR A 84 -1.25 4.99 4.80
N ARG A 85 -1.04 6.29 4.60
CA ARG A 85 -1.92 7.11 3.77
C ARG A 85 -1.24 7.58 2.50
N LEU A 86 -2.03 7.71 1.44
CA LEU A 86 -1.59 8.12 0.12
C LEU A 86 -2.67 8.99 -0.53
N PRO A 87 -2.36 10.18 -1.04
CA PRO A 87 -3.34 10.95 -1.81
C PRO A 87 -3.62 10.26 -3.16
N THR A 88 -4.82 10.40 -3.69
CA THR A 88 -5.24 9.75 -4.95
C THR A 88 -4.43 10.19 -6.18
N ASN A 89 -3.79 11.35 -6.11
CA ASN A 89 -2.91 11.90 -7.15
C ASN A 89 -1.42 11.56 -6.92
N HIS A 90 -1.08 10.69 -5.97
CA HIS A 90 0.30 10.33 -5.72
C HIS A 90 0.94 9.64 -6.94
N PRO A 91 2.20 9.95 -7.32
CA PRO A 91 2.84 9.41 -8.52
C PRO A 91 2.81 7.88 -8.66
N LEU A 92 2.79 7.15 -7.55
CA LEU A 92 2.71 5.68 -7.53
C LEU A 92 1.39 5.11 -8.09
N ILE A 93 0.32 5.90 -8.06
CA ILE A 93 -1.04 5.45 -8.40
C ILE A 93 -1.82 6.45 -9.27
N ALA A 94 -1.23 7.58 -9.64
CA ALA A 94 -1.91 8.69 -10.31
C ALA A 94 -2.51 8.30 -11.67
N ASP A 95 -1.88 7.35 -12.37
CA ASP A 95 -2.34 6.74 -13.61
C ASP A 95 -3.48 5.73 -13.39
N ARG A 96 -3.53 5.07 -12.23
CA ARG A 96 -4.43 3.92 -11.96
C ARG A 96 -5.68 4.30 -11.18
N CYS A 97 -5.56 5.23 -10.25
CA CYS A 97 -6.68 5.66 -9.42
C CYS A 97 -7.87 6.20 -10.26
N PRO A 98 -7.65 7.02 -11.30
CA PRO A 98 -8.74 7.46 -12.19
C PRO A 98 -9.42 6.29 -12.92
N LEU A 99 -8.65 5.29 -13.37
CA LEU A 99 -9.17 4.10 -14.05
C LEU A 99 -10.07 3.28 -13.10
N LEU A 100 -9.63 3.06 -11.86
CA LEU A 100 -10.42 2.39 -10.83
C LEU A 100 -11.70 3.16 -10.52
N MET A 101 -11.62 4.48 -10.32
CA MET A 101 -12.80 5.31 -10.03
C MET A 101 -13.80 5.28 -11.19
N ARG A 102 -13.32 5.30 -12.45
CA ARG A 102 -14.17 5.15 -13.63
C ARG A 102 -14.86 3.79 -13.66
N ALA A 103 -14.13 2.71 -13.44
CA ALA A 103 -14.70 1.36 -13.43
C ALA A 103 -15.82 1.20 -12.39
N ILE A 104 -15.68 1.81 -11.21
CA ILE A 104 -16.72 1.81 -10.17
C ILE A 104 -17.94 2.65 -10.57
N ALA A 105 -17.71 3.81 -11.20
CA ALA A 105 -18.80 4.68 -11.66
C ALA A 105 -19.60 4.06 -12.80
N GLU A 106 -18.93 3.31 -13.67
CA GLU A 106 -19.49 2.64 -14.85
C GLU A 106 -19.80 1.15 -14.59
N SER A 107 -19.93 0.73 -13.32
CA SER A 107 -20.15 -0.66 -12.93
C SER A 107 -21.32 -1.31 -13.68
N ALA A 108 -21.09 -2.48 -14.26
CA ALA A 108 -22.12 -3.25 -14.95
C ALA A 108 -23.11 -3.89 -13.97
N GLU A 109 -24.42 -3.86 -14.28
CA GLU A 109 -25.47 -4.44 -13.41
C GLU A 109 -26.03 -5.80 -13.93
N LYS A 110 -25.69 -6.20 -15.16
CA LYS A 110 -26.23 -7.40 -15.84
C LYS A 110 -25.14 -8.24 -16.51
N VAL A 111 -24.11 -8.57 -15.74
CA VAL A 111 -22.99 -9.42 -16.16
C VAL A 111 -22.81 -10.56 -15.18
N ASP A 112 -22.20 -11.65 -15.64
CA ASP A 112 -21.85 -12.76 -14.76
C ASP A 112 -20.89 -12.29 -13.65
N PRO A 113 -21.32 -12.27 -12.37
CA PRO A 113 -20.50 -11.77 -11.26
C PRO A 113 -19.29 -12.68 -10.99
N PHE A 114 -19.30 -13.93 -11.44
CA PHE A 114 -18.19 -14.85 -11.23
C PHE A 114 -16.97 -14.49 -12.08
N GLN A 115 -17.06 -13.56 -13.04
CA GLN A 115 -15.90 -13.04 -13.76
C GLN A 115 -15.07 -12.04 -12.93
N PHE A 116 -15.59 -11.57 -11.79
CA PHE A 116 -15.00 -10.50 -10.98
C PHE A 116 -14.43 -11.07 -9.67
N LYS A 117 -13.23 -11.63 -9.76
CA LYS A 117 -12.61 -12.43 -8.68
C LYS A 117 -11.44 -11.74 -7.97
N SER A 118 -11.09 -10.51 -8.30
CA SER A 118 -9.87 -9.88 -7.78
C SER A 118 -10.09 -9.26 -6.39
N ALA A 119 -11.20 -8.58 -6.20
CA ALA A 119 -11.52 -7.86 -4.96
C ALA A 119 -13.02 -7.58 -4.89
N TYR A 120 -13.48 -7.05 -3.76
CA TYR A 120 -14.78 -6.37 -3.68
C TYR A 120 -14.65 -5.03 -2.97
N SER A 121 -15.61 -4.14 -3.21
CA SER A 121 -15.68 -2.84 -2.56
C SER A 121 -17.09 -2.50 -2.09
N ILE A 122 -17.17 -1.77 -0.98
CA ILE A 122 -18.41 -1.13 -0.51
C ILE A 122 -18.20 0.37 -0.62
N THR A 123 -19.08 1.03 -1.36
CA THR A 123 -19.01 2.47 -1.61
C THR A 123 -20.23 3.15 -1.01
N GLY A 124 -20.08 4.41 -0.61
CA GLY A 124 -21.18 5.24 -0.16
C GLY A 124 -20.72 6.62 0.28
N LYS A 125 -21.58 7.36 0.98
CA LYS A 125 -21.28 8.70 1.50
C LYS A 125 -21.52 8.77 2.99
N LEU A 126 -20.62 9.43 3.70
CA LEU A 126 -20.76 9.73 5.12
C LEU A 126 -20.71 11.24 5.32
N ASN A 127 -21.54 11.76 6.23
CA ASN A 127 -21.44 13.16 6.62
C ASN A 127 -20.34 13.30 7.68
N LEU A 128 -19.22 13.89 7.29
CA LEU A 128 -18.08 14.16 8.18
C LEU A 128 -17.95 15.67 8.33
N ASN A 129 -18.06 16.17 9.56
CA ASN A 129 -17.98 17.60 9.88
C ASN A 129 -18.93 18.49 9.03
N GLY A 130 -20.15 18.01 8.75
CA GLY A 130 -21.14 18.74 7.94
C GLY A 130 -20.95 18.61 6.43
N GLN A 131 -19.92 17.89 5.96
CA GLN A 131 -19.65 17.65 4.54
C GLN A 131 -19.93 16.20 4.15
N ALA A 132 -20.71 16.01 3.08
CA ALA A 132 -20.90 14.71 2.46
C ALA A 132 -19.60 14.22 1.80
N THR A 133 -18.92 13.29 2.45
CA THR A 133 -17.64 12.73 2.01
C THR A 133 -17.84 11.34 1.43
N ASN A 134 -17.22 11.08 0.29
CA ASN A 134 -17.23 9.74 -0.33
C ASN A 134 -16.38 8.79 0.50
N ILE A 135 -16.96 7.67 0.90
CA ILE A 135 -16.29 6.58 1.61
C ILE A 135 -16.26 5.36 0.69
N LYS A 136 -15.11 4.71 0.59
CA LYS A 136 -14.98 3.43 -0.12
C LYS A 136 -14.13 2.48 0.71
N LEU A 137 -14.63 1.28 0.96
CA LEU A 137 -13.91 0.19 1.61
C LEU A 137 -13.58 -0.85 0.56
N PHE A 138 -12.36 -1.39 0.57
CA PHE A 138 -11.96 -2.49 -0.32
C PHE A 138 -11.40 -3.65 0.50
N SER A 139 -11.80 -4.86 0.11
CA SER A 139 -11.13 -6.11 0.47
C SER A 139 -10.48 -6.68 -0.78
N VAL A 140 -9.15 -6.63 -0.82
CA VAL A 140 -8.30 -7.01 -1.96
C VAL A 140 -7.95 -8.49 -1.86
N ARG A 141 -9.01 -9.30 -1.89
CA ARG A 141 -8.96 -10.77 -1.91
C ARG A 141 -10.13 -11.29 -2.72
N THR A 142 -9.99 -12.50 -3.28
CA THR A 142 -11.06 -13.10 -4.07
C THR A 142 -12.36 -13.21 -3.26
N PRO A 143 -13.43 -12.53 -3.68
CA PRO A 143 -14.74 -12.66 -3.05
C PRO A 143 -15.47 -13.91 -3.53
N ILE A 144 -15.01 -14.55 -4.61
CA ILE A 144 -15.64 -15.76 -5.16
C ILE A 144 -14.80 -16.97 -4.77
N THR A 145 -15.44 -17.96 -4.14
CA THR A 145 -14.76 -19.19 -3.69
C THR A 145 -15.61 -20.42 -4.04
N SER A 146 -14.96 -21.53 -4.33
CA SER A 146 -15.62 -22.85 -4.42
C SER A 146 -15.47 -23.58 -3.08
N LEU A 147 -16.58 -24.07 -2.53
CA LEU A 147 -16.60 -24.75 -1.23
C LEU A 147 -16.54 -26.28 -1.39
N LYS A 148 -15.41 -26.80 -1.87
CA LYS A 148 -15.21 -28.26 -2.03
C LYS A 148 -15.41 -29.00 -0.70
N HIS A 149 -16.14 -30.12 -0.73
CA HIS A 149 -16.44 -30.94 0.44
C HIS A 149 -17.14 -30.17 1.58
N LYS A 150 -17.93 -29.14 1.23
CA LYS A 150 -18.80 -28.43 2.19
C LYS A 150 -20.25 -28.70 1.85
N PHE A 151 -21.04 -28.88 2.90
CA PHE A 151 -22.44 -29.24 2.78
C PHE A 151 -23.28 -28.23 3.56
N LEU A 152 -24.32 -27.68 2.93
CA LEU A 152 -25.32 -26.82 3.55
C LEU A 152 -26.38 -27.71 4.21
N TYR A 153 -26.66 -27.47 5.48
CA TYR A 153 -27.81 -28.09 6.14
C TYR A 153 -29.09 -27.33 5.77
N SER A 154 -30.02 -28.01 5.09
CA SER A 154 -31.35 -27.50 4.73
C SER A 154 -32.34 -28.65 4.78
N ASP A 155 -33.54 -28.39 5.28
CA ASP A 155 -34.66 -29.35 5.26
C ASP A 155 -34.25 -30.72 5.82
N THR A 156 -33.59 -30.71 6.98
CA THR A 156 -33.10 -31.88 7.73
C THR A 156 -31.96 -32.68 7.10
N THR A 157 -31.46 -32.29 5.92
CA THR A 157 -30.38 -33.00 5.22
C THR A 157 -29.20 -32.10 4.90
N PHE A 158 -28.02 -32.69 4.73
CA PHE A 158 -26.85 -31.99 4.23
C PHE A 158 -26.78 -32.10 2.71
N ARG A 159 -26.69 -30.98 2.02
CA ARG A 159 -26.57 -30.90 0.55
C ARG A 159 -25.21 -30.30 0.18
N GLU A 160 -24.47 -30.96 -0.69
CA GLU A 160 -23.16 -30.45 -1.12
C GLU A 160 -23.31 -29.10 -1.84
N ILE A 161 -22.43 -28.15 -1.53
CA ILE A 161 -22.37 -26.86 -2.19
C ILE A 161 -21.47 -27.01 -3.42
N THR A 162 -22.08 -27.26 -4.57
CA THR A 162 -21.37 -27.47 -5.84
C THR A 162 -21.04 -26.17 -6.58
N ASN A 163 -21.85 -25.13 -6.37
CA ASN A 163 -21.70 -23.83 -7.03
C ASN A 163 -20.64 -22.96 -6.32
N GLN A 164 -20.10 -21.99 -7.07
CA GLN A 164 -19.28 -20.94 -6.47
C GLN A 164 -20.13 -20.06 -5.55
N VAL A 165 -19.55 -19.59 -4.46
CA VAL A 165 -20.21 -18.72 -3.49
C VAL A 165 -19.51 -17.37 -3.37
N LEU A 166 -20.28 -16.37 -2.98
CA LEU A 166 -19.79 -15.06 -2.59
C LEU A 166 -19.38 -15.07 -1.10
N SER A 167 -18.15 -14.69 -0.82
CA SER A 167 -17.57 -14.54 0.52
C SER A 167 -17.17 -13.09 0.74
N LEU A 168 -17.93 -12.40 1.60
CA LEU A 168 -17.65 -11.02 2.01
C LEU A 168 -17.02 -11.05 3.40
N ARG A 169 -15.77 -10.57 3.49
CA ARG A 169 -15.02 -10.53 4.75
C ARG A 169 -15.35 -9.26 5.55
N THR A 170 -15.25 -9.28 6.86
CA THR A 170 -15.36 -8.04 7.66
C THR A 170 -14.03 -7.28 7.74
N THR A 171 -12.92 -7.91 7.37
CA THR A 171 -11.60 -7.27 7.29
C THR A 171 -11.42 -6.50 5.98
N MET A 172 -11.11 -5.21 6.06
CA MET A 172 -10.81 -4.34 4.92
C MET A 172 -9.31 -4.12 4.77
N ASP A 173 -8.83 -4.03 3.53
CA ASP A 173 -7.43 -3.74 3.21
C ASP A 173 -7.21 -2.25 2.92
N ILE A 174 -8.22 -1.56 2.36
CA ILE A 174 -8.15 -0.13 2.02
C ILE A 174 -9.41 0.60 2.47
N LEU A 175 -9.23 1.82 2.98
CA LEU A 175 -10.28 2.83 3.19
C LEU A 175 -9.96 4.08 2.34
N PHE A 176 -10.91 4.55 1.55
CA PHE A 176 -10.90 5.89 0.97
C PHE A 176 -11.76 6.83 1.82
N VAL A 177 -11.21 8.00 2.13
CA VAL A 177 -11.94 9.14 2.70
C VAL A 177 -11.70 10.34 1.80
N GLY A 178 -12.69 10.67 0.97
CA GLY A 178 -12.53 11.67 -0.09
C GLY A 178 -11.39 11.27 -1.05
N ASP A 179 -10.38 12.12 -1.16
CA ASP A 179 -9.21 11.95 -2.04
C ASP A 179 -7.97 11.39 -1.30
N THR A 180 -8.16 10.85 -0.10
CA THR A 180 -7.10 10.16 0.66
C THR A 180 -7.39 8.68 0.79
N ILE A 181 -6.39 7.87 0.50
CA ILE A 181 -6.39 6.41 0.61
C ILE A 181 -5.64 6.03 1.88
N TYR A 182 -6.18 5.09 2.65
CA TYR A 182 -5.58 4.52 3.85
C TYR A 182 -5.43 3.01 3.66
N PHE A 183 -4.18 2.54 3.67
CA PHE A 183 -3.82 1.13 3.63
C PHE A 183 -3.88 0.56 5.04
N LEU A 184 -4.94 -0.20 5.32
CA LEU A 184 -5.14 -0.95 6.56
C LEU A 184 -4.35 -2.27 6.54
N SER A 185 -4.02 -2.74 5.34
CA SER A 185 -3.10 -3.86 5.11
C SER A 185 -2.28 -3.62 3.84
N MET A 186 -1.12 -4.27 3.76
CA MET A 186 -0.26 -4.19 2.57
C MET A 186 -0.86 -4.90 1.34
N ASN A 187 -1.92 -5.71 1.50
CA ASN A 187 -2.62 -6.29 0.34
C ASN A 187 -3.24 -5.20 -0.55
N GLY A 188 -3.48 -4.00 0.00
CA GLY A 188 -4.00 -2.87 -0.75
C GLY A 188 -3.13 -2.46 -1.94
N GLU A 189 -1.82 -2.73 -1.91
CA GLU A 189 -0.94 -2.43 -3.05
C GLU A 189 -1.32 -3.18 -4.32
N ASN A 190 -1.87 -4.39 -4.16
CA ASN A 190 -2.30 -5.22 -5.28
C ASN A 190 -3.48 -4.59 -6.02
N LEU A 191 -4.27 -3.73 -5.35
CA LEU A 191 -5.34 -2.99 -6.01
C LEU A 191 -4.77 -2.06 -7.10
N PHE A 192 -3.56 -1.52 -6.90
CA PHE A 192 -2.92 -0.59 -7.84
C PHE A 192 -1.70 -1.19 -8.53
N ASN A 193 -1.47 -2.50 -8.42
CA ASN A 193 -0.27 -3.18 -8.95
C ASN A 193 1.01 -2.38 -8.67
N MET A 194 1.19 -1.91 -7.43
CA MET A 194 2.23 -0.92 -7.11
C MET A 194 3.64 -1.47 -7.31
N GLU A 195 3.83 -2.80 -7.31
CA GLU A 195 5.11 -3.46 -7.60
C GLU A 195 5.75 -2.96 -8.91
N ARG A 196 4.94 -2.72 -9.95
CA ARG A 196 5.45 -2.21 -11.22
C ARG A 196 5.96 -0.78 -11.09
N ALA A 197 5.19 0.10 -10.44
CA ALA A 197 5.60 1.48 -10.19
C ALA A 197 6.87 1.55 -9.34
N TYR A 198 7.00 0.65 -8.38
CA TYR A 198 8.19 0.52 -7.55
C TYR A 198 9.44 0.14 -8.36
N LYS A 199 9.33 -0.82 -9.28
CA LYS A 199 10.43 -1.21 -10.18
C LYS A 199 10.87 -0.04 -11.07
N THR A 200 9.92 0.69 -11.63
CA THR A 200 10.22 1.91 -12.42
C THR A 200 10.91 2.97 -11.58
N ALA A 201 10.40 3.26 -10.37
CA ALA A 201 11.03 4.24 -9.47
C ALA A 201 12.44 3.82 -9.05
N CYS A 202 12.67 2.52 -8.81
CA CYS A 202 13.98 1.96 -8.51
C CYS A 202 14.97 2.21 -9.65
N GLN A 203 14.59 1.86 -10.89
CA GLN A 203 15.44 2.07 -12.07
C GLN A 203 15.77 3.55 -12.30
N GLN A 204 14.77 4.44 -12.15
CA GLN A 204 14.99 5.87 -12.26
C GLN A 204 15.99 6.37 -11.20
N THR A 205 15.81 5.94 -9.95
CA THR A 205 16.71 6.35 -8.85
C THR A 205 18.14 5.86 -9.07
N ILE A 206 18.32 4.62 -9.56
CA ILE A 206 19.64 4.09 -9.92
C ILE A 206 20.29 4.96 -11.00
N SER A 207 19.55 5.35 -12.04
CA SER A 207 20.05 6.24 -13.09
C SER A 207 20.43 7.63 -12.54
N GLU A 208 19.67 8.17 -11.59
CA GLU A 208 20.03 9.44 -10.93
C GLU A 208 21.33 9.32 -10.11
N VAL A 209 21.53 8.18 -9.41
CA VAL A 209 22.76 7.90 -8.66
C VAL A 209 23.96 7.74 -9.59
N GLU A 210 23.79 7.04 -10.71
CA GLU A 210 24.80 6.93 -11.77
C GLU A 210 25.24 8.31 -12.27
N GLN A 211 24.29 9.18 -12.61
CA GLN A 211 24.57 10.54 -13.07
C GLN A 211 25.23 11.43 -12.01
N ALA A 212 25.10 11.10 -10.72
CA ALA A 212 25.75 11.86 -9.66
C ALA A 212 27.26 11.55 -9.55
N ASP A 213 27.75 10.49 -10.19
CA ASP A 213 29.15 10.08 -10.22
C ASP A 213 29.79 9.90 -8.83
N ILE A 214 29.01 9.39 -7.86
CA ILE A 214 29.45 9.21 -6.47
C ILE A 214 29.87 7.76 -6.13
N ILE A 215 29.77 6.83 -7.08
CA ILE A 215 30.02 5.39 -6.90
C ILE A 215 31.18 4.96 -7.82
N GLY A 216 32.15 4.21 -7.28
CA GLY A 216 33.32 3.75 -8.06
C GLY A 216 32.98 2.68 -9.10
N ASP A 217 32.23 1.65 -8.71
CA ASP A 217 31.73 0.58 -9.59
C ASP A 217 30.19 0.67 -9.70
N ILE A 218 29.73 1.46 -10.67
CA ILE A 218 28.31 1.72 -10.86
C ILE A 218 27.54 0.50 -11.39
N GLU A 219 28.19 -0.35 -12.18
CA GLU A 219 27.56 -1.57 -12.72
C GLU A 219 27.24 -2.55 -11.59
N ALA A 220 28.21 -2.77 -10.69
CA ALA A 220 28.02 -3.65 -9.56
C ALA A 220 27.04 -3.07 -8.53
N PHE A 221 27.05 -1.76 -8.30
CA PHE A 221 26.02 -1.08 -7.49
C PHE A 221 24.63 -1.28 -8.09
N SER A 222 24.45 -0.99 -9.39
CA SER A 222 23.16 -1.05 -10.08
C SER A 222 22.58 -2.47 -10.03
N SER A 223 23.41 -3.47 -10.30
CA SER A 223 23.01 -4.88 -10.21
C SER A 223 22.54 -5.26 -8.81
N ARG A 224 23.31 -4.91 -7.76
CA ARG A 224 22.96 -5.22 -6.35
C ARG A 224 21.77 -4.42 -5.83
N ALA A 225 21.69 -3.13 -6.20
CA ALA A 225 20.64 -2.22 -5.79
C ALA A 225 19.29 -2.60 -6.42
N ALA A 226 19.30 -3.13 -7.65
CA ALA A 226 18.13 -3.68 -8.30
C ALA A 226 17.82 -5.13 -7.85
N ALA A 227 18.81 -5.87 -7.35
CA ALA A 227 18.63 -7.25 -6.89
C ALA A 227 17.87 -7.33 -5.56
N GLY A 228 16.90 -8.25 -5.48
CA GLY A 228 16.17 -8.60 -4.27
C GLY A 228 14.65 -8.49 -4.40
N HIS A 229 13.94 -9.06 -3.42
CA HIS A 229 12.49 -9.13 -3.38
C HIS A 229 11.81 -7.84 -2.85
N ASN A 230 12.55 -6.75 -2.62
CA ASN A 230 11.99 -5.53 -2.08
C ASN A 230 11.89 -4.42 -3.15
N PRO A 231 10.80 -4.39 -3.93
CA PRO A 231 10.62 -3.36 -4.95
C PRO A 231 10.55 -1.96 -4.34
N ARG A 232 10.23 -1.82 -3.04
CA ARG A 232 10.03 -0.55 -2.33
C ARG A 232 11.33 0.13 -1.88
N ARG A 233 12.49 -0.46 -2.17
CA ARG A 233 13.81 -0.09 -1.62
C ARG A 233 14.10 1.41 -1.70
N PHE A 234 13.76 2.06 -2.81
CA PHE A 234 14.02 3.49 -3.07
C PHE A 234 12.84 4.43 -2.85
N LEU A 235 11.71 3.97 -2.29
CA LEU A 235 10.53 4.84 -2.13
C LEU A 235 10.73 6.03 -1.19
N SER A 236 11.65 5.89 -0.24
CA SER A 236 12.03 6.95 0.71
C SER A 236 13.27 7.73 0.25
N PHE A 237 13.71 7.54 -1.00
CA PHE A 237 14.83 8.26 -1.60
C PHE A 237 14.68 9.79 -1.46
N LYS A 238 15.78 10.46 -1.13
CA LYS A 238 15.83 11.92 -0.97
C LYS A 238 16.83 12.53 -1.95
N GLN A 239 16.31 13.20 -2.97
CA GLN A 239 17.15 13.87 -3.96
C GLN A 239 18.12 14.88 -3.35
N SER A 240 17.72 15.58 -2.29
CA SER A 240 18.61 16.50 -1.58
C SER A 240 19.85 15.83 -0.99
N ARG A 241 19.76 14.56 -0.56
CA ARG A 241 20.91 13.79 -0.05
C ARG A 241 21.86 13.42 -1.18
N LEU A 242 21.32 12.98 -2.32
CA LEU A 242 22.14 12.70 -3.49
C LEU A 242 22.90 13.95 -3.95
N VAL A 243 22.22 15.10 -4.02
CA VAL A 243 22.85 16.38 -4.36
C VAL A 243 23.95 16.74 -3.36
N ALA A 244 23.72 16.60 -2.06
CA ALA A 244 24.72 16.88 -1.02
C ALA A 244 25.95 15.95 -1.13
N LEU A 245 25.75 14.68 -1.47
CA LEU A 245 26.82 13.69 -1.62
C LEU A 245 27.70 13.93 -2.86
N ARG A 246 27.37 14.86 -3.75
CA ARG A 246 28.27 15.28 -4.84
C ARG A 246 29.50 16.02 -4.29
N ASP A 247 29.38 16.72 -3.16
CA ASP A 247 30.51 17.32 -2.48
C ASP A 247 31.39 16.23 -1.84
N LYS A 248 32.66 16.17 -2.25
CA LYS A 248 33.64 15.19 -1.77
C LYS A 248 33.79 15.20 -0.26
N ARG A 249 33.78 16.37 0.39
CA ARG A 249 33.94 16.50 1.84
C ARG A 249 32.74 15.93 2.58
N VAL A 250 31.53 16.23 2.10
CA VAL A 250 30.29 15.67 2.65
C VAL A 250 30.29 14.16 2.47
N ARG A 251 30.64 13.68 1.29
CA ARG A 251 30.71 12.24 0.98
C ARG A 251 31.69 11.51 1.88
N ALA A 252 32.91 12.00 2.05
CA ALA A 252 33.90 11.42 2.96
C ALA A 252 33.44 11.42 4.42
N ALA A 253 32.79 12.50 4.88
CA ALA A 253 32.23 12.56 6.23
C ALA A 253 31.11 11.52 6.43
N MET A 254 30.22 11.35 5.45
CA MET A 254 29.17 10.33 5.51
C MET A 254 29.73 8.91 5.40
N ALA A 255 30.76 8.69 4.58
CA ALA A 255 31.46 7.42 4.46
C ALA A 255 32.00 6.95 5.82
N SER A 256 32.69 7.84 6.53
CA SER A 256 33.20 7.57 7.87
C SER A 256 32.07 7.29 8.87
N ARG A 257 31.06 8.17 8.94
CA ARG A 257 29.95 8.06 9.89
C ARG A 257 29.11 6.80 9.71
N PHE A 258 28.84 6.41 8.48
CA PHE A 258 28.01 5.25 8.14
C PHE A 258 28.84 4.00 7.82
N SER A 259 30.16 4.05 8.05
CA SER A 259 31.08 2.95 7.75
C SER A 259 30.95 2.43 6.31
N ILE A 260 30.79 3.33 5.34
CA ILE A 260 30.73 2.99 3.92
C ILE A 260 32.15 3.12 3.36
N PRO A 261 32.72 2.06 2.75
CA PRO A 261 34.06 2.15 2.17
C PRO A 261 34.09 3.16 1.01
N LEU A 262 35.24 3.81 0.83
CA LEU A 262 35.54 4.61 -0.34
C LEU A 262 36.44 3.80 -1.29
N ASP A 263 36.45 4.19 -2.56
CA ASP A 263 37.36 3.63 -3.56
C ASP A 263 38.83 3.93 -3.24
N ALA A 264 39.74 3.35 -4.04
CA ALA A 264 41.18 3.50 -3.85
C ALA A 264 41.66 4.97 -3.85
N ASN A 265 40.90 5.87 -4.48
CA ASN A 265 41.21 7.30 -4.56
C ASN A 265 40.60 8.12 -3.41
N ASN A 266 39.92 7.47 -2.47
CA ASN A 266 39.09 8.10 -1.43
C ASN A 266 38.15 9.16 -2.00
N ASP A 267 37.64 8.91 -3.21
CA ASP A 267 36.82 9.87 -3.93
C ASP A 267 35.37 9.43 -4.01
N LYS A 268 35.10 8.17 -4.37
CA LYS A 268 33.73 7.64 -4.57
C LYS A 268 33.43 6.56 -3.53
N PHE A 269 32.16 6.26 -3.30
CA PHE A 269 31.79 5.10 -2.50
C PHE A 269 32.18 3.82 -3.22
N ASP A 270 32.78 2.89 -2.49
CA ASP A 270 33.00 1.53 -2.94
C ASP A 270 31.75 0.69 -2.66
N ALA A 271 31.10 0.22 -3.72
CA ALA A 271 29.90 -0.62 -3.65
C ALA A 271 30.21 -2.10 -3.97
N SER A 272 31.47 -2.53 -3.84
CA SER A 272 31.96 -3.88 -4.16
C SER A 272 31.27 -5.00 -3.38
N SER A 273 30.75 -4.72 -2.18
CA SER A 273 30.01 -5.69 -1.35
C SER A 273 28.51 -5.37 -1.29
N GLN A 274 27.69 -6.40 -1.04
CA GLN A 274 26.24 -6.22 -0.82
C GLN A 274 25.98 -5.32 0.39
N GLU A 275 26.76 -5.47 1.46
CA GLU A 275 26.64 -4.67 2.67
C GLU A 275 26.92 -3.19 2.42
N ALA A 276 27.97 -2.87 1.65
CA ALA A 276 28.27 -1.49 1.29
C ALA A 276 27.16 -0.88 0.43
N CYS A 277 26.66 -1.63 -0.57
CA CYS A 277 25.52 -1.23 -1.37
C CYS A 277 24.27 -0.93 -0.52
N ASP A 278 23.93 -1.82 0.42
CA ASP A 278 22.80 -1.65 1.32
C ASP A 278 22.95 -0.40 2.20
N ARG A 279 24.15 -0.11 2.72
CA ARG A 279 24.43 1.10 3.51
C ARG A 279 24.27 2.37 2.67
N ILE A 280 24.76 2.39 1.43
CA ILE A 280 24.60 3.52 0.49
C ILE A 280 23.10 3.77 0.23
N VAL A 281 22.34 2.71 -0.06
CA VAL A 281 20.90 2.82 -0.28
C VAL A 281 20.19 3.36 0.96
N LYS A 282 20.49 2.85 2.16
CA LYS A 282 19.90 3.31 3.43
C LYS A 282 20.23 4.78 3.71
N LEU A 283 21.45 5.21 3.40
CA LEU A 283 21.87 6.61 3.48
C LEU A 283 21.04 7.50 2.55
N LEU A 284 20.85 7.10 1.29
CA LEU A 284 20.05 7.84 0.32
C LEU A 284 18.55 7.85 0.64
N CYS A 285 18.05 6.81 1.30
CA CYS A 285 16.62 6.58 1.57
C CYS A 285 16.16 6.91 3.00
N ASN A 286 16.91 7.73 3.75
CA ASN A 286 16.49 8.17 5.10
C ASN A 286 16.28 7.01 6.10
N LYS A 287 17.06 5.94 5.96
CA LYS A 287 17.02 4.75 6.85
C LYS A 287 18.29 4.58 7.68
N GLY A 288 19.37 5.29 7.36
CA GLY A 288 20.54 5.41 8.23
C GLY A 288 20.42 6.61 9.17
N MET A 289 20.59 6.37 10.47
CA MET A 289 20.68 7.39 11.53
C MET A 289 21.95 7.18 12.36
N LEU A 290 22.37 8.21 13.10
CA LEU A 290 23.41 8.08 14.12
C LEU A 290 22.76 8.04 15.49
N ASP A 291 23.18 7.08 16.31
CA ASP A 291 22.83 7.01 17.72
C ASP A 291 23.46 8.21 18.46
N PRO A 292 22.68 9.00 19.20
CA PRO A 292 23.16 10.25 19.82
C PRO A 292 24.11 10.03 21.01
N PHE A 293 24.23 8.80 21.54
CA PHE A 293 25.06 8.50 22.70
C PHE A 293 26.42 7.90 22.34
N ASN A 294 26.50 7.17 21.23
CA ASN A 294 27.70 6.45 20.84
C ASN A 294 28.14 6.73 19.39
N ASP A 295 27.45 7.63 18.68
CA ASP A 295 27.71 8.01 17.29
C ASP A 295 27.76 6.83 16.31
N ASN A 296 27.16 5.68 16.67
CA ASN A 296 27.11 4.53 15.78
C ASN A 296 26.00 4.68 14.75
N ALA A 297 26.28 4.27 13.52
CA ALA A 297 25.27 4.15 12.49
C ALA A 297 24.30 3.01 12.79
N VAL A 298 23.01 3.35 12.85
CA VAL A 298 21.91 2.41 13.07
C VAL A 298 20.91 2.49 11.93
N GLU A 299 20.21 1.38 11.68
CA GLU A 299 19.08 1.33 10.76
C GLU A 299 17.78 1.67 11.49
N VAL A 300 16.94 2.49 10.86
CA VAL A 300 15.59 2.80 11.31
C VAL A 300 14.59 2.52 10.19
N ASP A 301 13.37 2.16 10.54
CA ASP A 301 12.29 1.92 9.57
C ASP A 301 12.02 3.16 8.71
N SER A 302 12.00 4.33 9.35
CA SER A 302 11.71 5.63 8.73
C SER A 302 12.17 6.75 9.67
N ALA A 303 13.03 7.66 9.20
CA ALA A 303 13.42 8.80 10.04
C ALA A 303 12.34 9.88 10.03
N ARG A 304 11.64 10.00 11.16
CA ARG A 304 10.53 10.94 11.38
C ARG A 304 10.96 12.01 12.37
N ARG A 305 10.47 13.23 12.18
CA ARG A 305 10.63 14.29 13.18
C ARG A 305 9.76 13.95 14.40
N TRP A 306 10.28 14.21 15.59
CA TRP A 306 9.45 14.22 16.80
C TRP A 306 8.34 15.26 16.62
N GLN A 307 7.12 14.86 16.97
CA GLN A 307 5.91 15.70 16.94
C GLN A 307 5.43 15.95 18.36
#